data_AF-A0A1F8JU19-F1
#
_entry.id   AF-A0A1F8JU19-F1
#
_cell.length_a   1.000
_cell.length_b   1.000
_cell.length_c   1.000
_cell.angle_alpha   90.00
_cell.angle_beta   90.00
_cell.angle_gamma   90.00
#
_symmetry.space_group_name_H-M   'P 1'
#
loop_
_entity.id
_entity.type
_entity.pdbx_description
1 polymer ?
#
loop_
_entity_poly.entity_id
_entity_poly.type
_entity_poly.pdbx_seq_one_letter_code
_entity_poly.pdbx_strand_id
1 'polypeptide(L)'
;MTEALNPEDKKLYMQEYKHAADLFERAAKEAQKSDNPYQKEAFKQVMDRAMHVLEETAGELAKPNLLKHNQKIAEDFEAYKKDAPQSFDQLVRDLEKAKKSV
;
A
#
# COMPACT_ATOMS: atom_id res chain seq x y z
N MET A 1 6.84 -21.36 -13.48
CA MET A 1 6.38 -20.64 -14.68
C MET A 1 5.06 -20.00 -14.29
N THR A 2 5.02 -18.69 -14.08
CA THR A 2 3.74 -17.99 -13.94
C THR A 2 3.13 -17.93 -15.33
N GLU A 3 1.94 -18.51 -15.49
CA GLU A 3 1.16 -18.37 -16.72
C GLU A 3 0.91 -16.87 -16.97
N ALA A 4 0.99 -16.45 -18.22
CA ALA A 4 0.74 -15.06 -18.56
C ALA A 4 -0.74 -14.75 -18.24
N LEU A 5 -0.97 -13.83 -17.29
CA LEU A 5 -2.31 -13.37 -16.92
C LEU A 5 -3.09 -12.94 -18.17
N ASN A 6 -4.36 -13.35 -18.23
CA ASN A 6 -5.24 -12.86 -19.27
C ASN A 6 -5.52 -11.35 -19.05
N PRO A 7 -5.99 -10.62 -20.08
CA PRO A 7 -6.22 -9.18 -19.97
C PRO A 7 -7.26 -8.77 -18.91
N GLU A 8 -8.24 -9.63 -18.64
CA GLU A 8 -9.30 -9.38 -17.66
C GLU A 8 -8.75 -9.48 -16.23
N ASP A 9 -8.02 -10.54 -15.93
CA ASP A 9 -7.34 -10.73 -14.64
C ASP A 9 -6.34 -9.61 -14.41
N LYS A 10 -5.56 -9.23 -15.44
CA LYS A 10 -4.63 -8.11 -15.34
C LYS A 10 -5.33 -6.81 -14.96
N LYS A 11 -6.51 -6.55 -15.52
CA LYS A 11 -7.32 -5.37 -15.17
C LYS A 11 -7.84 -5.47 -13.74
N LEU A 12 -8.30 -6.64 -13.31
CA LEU A 12 -8.75 -6.89 -11.94
C LEU A 12 -7.61 -6.63 -10.94
N TYR A 13 -6.44 -7.24 -11.14
CA TYR A 13 -5.27 -7.02 -10.28
C TYR A 13 -4.83 -5.56 -10.24
N MET A 14 -4.92 -4.82 -11.35
CA MET A 14 -4.66 -3.37 -11.34
C MET A 14 -5.69 -2.59 -10.53
N GLN A 15 -6.96 -2.98 -10.56
CA GLN A 15 -8.02 -2.35 -9.76
C GLN A 15 -7.83 -2.65 -8.27
N GLU A 16 -7.56 -3.90 -7.92
CA GLU A 16 -7.27 -4.31 -6.54
C GLU A 16 -6.04 -3.60 -5.99
N TYR A 17 -4.97 -3.46 -6.79
CA TYR A 17 -3.79 -2.68 -6.41
C TYR A 17 -4.15 -1.21 -6.11
N LYS A 18 -4.97 -0.56 -6.96
CA LYS A 18 -5.42 0.83 -6.72
C LYS A 18 -6.26 0.94 -5.44
N HIS A 19 -7.21 0.03 -5.25
CA HIS A 19 -8.06 0.00 -4.07
C HIS A 19 -7.26 -0.22 -2.79
N ALA A 20 -6.28 -1.12 -2.82
CA ALA A 20 -5.39 -1.37 -1.69
C ALA A 20 -4.58 -0.12 -1.34
N ALA A 21 -3.98 0.55 -2.33
CA ALA A 21 -3.24 1.79 -2.09
C ALA A 21 -4.12 2.93 -1.55
N ASP A 22 -5.36 3.06 -2.04
CA ASP A 22 -6.31 4.05 -1.53
C ASP A 22 -6.75 3.74 -0.09
N LEU A 23 -7.02 2.47 0.21
CA LEU A 23 -7.39 2.03 1.56
C LEU A 23 -6.24 2.28 2.54
N PHE A 24 -5.01 1.96 2.13
CA PHE A 24 -3.81 2.25 2.90
C PHE A 24 -3.72 3.74 3.20
N GLU A 25 -3.78 4.59 2.16
CA GLU A 25 -3.62 6.05 2.32
C GLU A 25 -4.68 6.64 3.26
N ARG A 26 -5.94 6.19 3.14
CA ARG A 26 -7.01 6.62 4.04
C ARG A 26 -6.76 6.17 5.47
N ALA A 27 -6.37 4.91 5.67
CA ALA A 27 -6.06 4.38 6.99
C ALA A 27 -4.90 5.13 7.64
N ALA A 28 -3.84 5.45 6.88
CA ALA A 28 -2.71 6.26 7.36
C ALA A 28 -3.18 7.65 7.81
N LYS A 29 -3.98 8.33 6.98
CA LYS A 29 -4.52 9.67 7.28
C LYS A 29 -5.40 9.66 8.54
N GLU A 30 -6.23 8.64 8.73
CA GLU A 30 -7.08 8.53 9.92
C GLU A 30 -6.29 8.12 11.17
N ALA A 31 -5.28 7.26 11.03
CA ALA A 31 -4.36 6.91 12.12
C ALA A 31 -3.59 8.13 12.64
N GLN A 32 -3.17 9.02 11.74
CA GLN A 32 -2.47 10.25 12.11
C GLN A 32 -3.36 11.24 12.88
N LYS A 33 -4.65 11.33 12.53
CA LYS A 33 -5.61 12.25 13.17
C LYS A 33 -6.20 11.71 14.48
N SER A 34 -6.22 10.40 14.67
CA SER A 34 -6.82 9.81 15.86
C SER A 34 -5.96 10.08 17.09
N ASP A 35 -6.58 10.43 18.22
CA ASP A 35 -5.88 10.46 19.53
C ASP A 35 -6.09 9.16 20.32
N ASN A 36 -6.97 8.27 19.84
CA ASN A 36 -7.29 7.02 20.52
C ASN A 36 -6.29 5.91 20.12
N PRO A 37 -5.50 5.37 21.06
CA PRO A 37 -4.48 4.36 20.75
C PRO A 37 -5.07 3.07 20.15
N TYR A 38 -6.28 2.66 20.56
CA TYR A 38 -6.94 1.49 19.99
C TYR A 38 -7.39 1.70 18.54
N GLN A 39 -7.81 2.93 18.21
CA GLN A 39 -8.16 3.26 16.82
C GLN A 39 -6.91 3.37 15.94
N LYS A 40 -5.83 3.97 16.44
CA LYS A 40 -4.53 3.97 15.74
C LYS A 40 -4.09 2.56 15.39
N GLU A 41 -4.19 1.64 16.35
CA GLU A 41 -3.82 0.25 16.15
C GLU A 41 -4.74 -0.45 15.13
N ALA A 42 -6.04 -0.21 15.18
CA ALA A 42 -6.97 -0.73 14.18
C ALA A 42 -6.65 -0.24 12.76
N PHE A 43 -6.29 1.04 12.59
CA PHE A 43 -5.85 1.57 11.31
C PHE A 43 -4.50 0.99 10.86
N LYS A 44 -3.57 0.73 11.78
CA LYS A 44 -2.31 0.03 11.47
C LYS A 44 -2.58 -1.37 10.91
N GLN A 45 -3.50 -2.12 11.49
CA GLN A 45 -3.89 -3.43 10.96
C GLN A 45 -4.52 -3.34 9.56
N VAL A 46 -5.29 -2.28 9.28
CA VAL A 46 -5.82 -2.04 7.92
C VAL A 46 -4.68 -1.76 6.94
N MET A 47 -3.71 -0.94 7.33
CA MET A 47 -2.53 -0.66 6.51
C MET A 47 -1.70 -1.94 6.25
N ASP A 48 -1.49 -2.79 7.27
CA ASP A 48 -0.81 -4.08 7.10
C ASP A 48 -1.50 -4.98 6.07
N ARG A 49 -2.84 -5.10 6.16
CA ARG A 49 -3.62 -5.89 5.19
C ARG A 49 -3.56 -5.29 3.80
N ALA A 50 -3.65 -3.98 3.67
CA ALA A 50 -3.52 -3.30 2.39
C ALA A 50 -2.12 -3.51 1.78
N MET A 51 -1.07 -3.52 2.60
CA MET A 51 0.29 -3.81 2.17
C MET A 51 0.41 -5.20 1.55
N HIS A 52 -0.17 -6.21 2.20
CA HIS A 52 -0.19 -7.58 1.67
C HIS A 52 -0.87 -7.65 0.30
N VAL A 53 -2.02 -6.99 0.14
CA VAL A 53 -2.70 -6.95 -1.16
C VAL A 53 -1.85 -6.24 -2.22
N LEU A 54 -1.16 -5.15 -1.88
CA LEU A 54 -0.24 -4.50 -2.81
C LEU A 54 0.87 -5.45 -3.28
N GLU A 55 1.47 -6.22 -2.36
CA GLU A 55 2.52 -7.19 -2.66
C GLU A 55 2.04 -8.33 -3.54
N GLU A 56 0.91 -8.97 -3.18
CA GLU A 56 0.32 -10.05 -3.95
C GLU A 56 -0.03 -9.60 -5.37
N THR A 57 -0.78 -8.50 -5.49
CA THR A 57 -1.23 -8.00 -6.79
C THR A 57 -0.07 -7.50 -7.66
N ALA A 58 0.99 -6.92 -7.08
CA ALA A 58 2.19 -6.56 -7.84
C ALA A 58 2.99 -7.80 -8.32
N GLY A 59 3.02 -8.86 -7.52
CA GLY A 59 3.62 -10.14 -7.85
C GLY A 59 2.90 -10.79 -9.04
N GLU A 60 1.58 -10.88 -8.97
CA GLU A 60 0.74 -11.43 -10.05
C GLU A 60 0.87 -10.62 -11.34
N LEU A 61 0.83 -9.28 -11.24
CA LEU A 61 1.03 -8.40 -12.40
C LEU A 61 2.42 -8.49 -13.03
N ALA A 62 3.38 -9.15 -12.38
CA ALA A 62 4.78 -9.27 -12.78
C ALA A 62 5.38 -7.92 -13.19
N LYS A 63 5.01 -6.83 -12.50
CA LYS A 63 5.48 -5.46 -12.78
C LYS A 63 6.60 -5.10 -11.79
N PRO A 64 7.89 -5.10 -12.20
CA PRO A 64 9.01 -4.84 -11.30
C PRO A 64 8.96 -3.44 -10.65
N ASN A 65 8.36 -2.47 -11.33
CA ASN A 65 8.19 -1.12 -10.79
C ASN A 65 7.21 -1.09 -9.61
N LEU A 66 6.13 -1.89 -9.65
CA LEU A 66 5.18 -1.96 -8.54
C LEU A 66 5.82 -2.62 -7.32
N LEU A 67 6.60 -3.69 -7.53
CA LEU A 67 7.37 -4.31 -6.45
C LEU A 67 8.34 -3.33 -5.79
N LYS A 68 9.03 -2.49 -6.58
CA LYS A 68 9.89 -1.42 -6.06
C LYS A 68 9.12 -0.35 -5.29
N HIS A 69 7.93 0.03 -5.77
CA HIS A 69 7.07 0.96 -5.03
C HIS A 69 6.62 0.35 -3.71
N ASN A 70 6.18 -0.89 -3.72
CA ASN A 70 5.75 -1.61 -2.52
C ASN A 70 6.88 -1.71 -1.49
N GLN A 71 8.10 -2.01 -1.93
CA GLN A 71 9.25 -2.06 -1.03
C GLN A 71 9.47 -0.72 -0.30
N LYS A 72 9.38 0.41 -1.02
CA LYS A 72 9.50 1.74 -0.40
C LYS A 72 8.34 2.05 0.55
N ILE A 73 7.12 1.72 0.15
CA ILE A 73 5.92 1.90 0.98
C ILE A 73 6.05 1.09 2.27
N ALA A 74 6.55 -0.15 2.21
CA ALA A 74 6.79 -0.99 3.38
C ALA A 74 7.88 -0.40 4.30
N GLU A 75 8.99 0.09 3.74
CA GLU A 75 10.05 0.75 4.48
C GLU A 75 9.54 2.01 5.21
N ASP A 76 8.81 2.88 4.51
CA ASP A 76 8.22 4.09 5.08
C ASP A 76 7.15 3.78 6.13
N PHE A 77 6.38 2.72 5.92
CA PHE A 77 5.37 2.27 6.87
C PHE A 77 5.99 1.72 8.15
N GLU A 78 7.05 0.93 8.06
CA GLU A 78 7.81 0.47 9.22
C GLU A 78 8.47 1.62 9.98
N ALA A 79 8.94 2.65 9.27
CA ALA A 79 9.39 3.89 9.90
C ALA A 79 8.24 4.64 10.59
N TYR A 80 7.07 4.72 9.95
CA TYR A 80 5.88 5.35 10.50
C TYR A 80 5.40 4.66 11.79
N LYS A 81 5.40 3.32 11.82
CA LYS A 81 5.03 2.54 13.03
C LYS A 81 5.91 2.84 14.24
N LYS A 82 7.16 3.25 14.01
CA LYS A 82 8.15 3.63 15.04
C LYS A 82 8.07 5.10 15.44
N ASP A 83 6.97 5.78 15.11
CA ASP A 83 6.72 7.20 15.41
C ASP A 83 7.77 8.14 14.81
N ALA A 84 8.21 7.88 13.56
CA ALA A 84 9.00 8.83 12.78
C ALA A 84 8.06 9.74 11.94
N PRO A 85 7.59 10.90 12.42
CA PRO A 85 6.55 11.69 11.74
C PRO A 85 6.93 12.17 10.33
N GLN A 86 8.23 12.30 10.02
CA GLN A 86 8.71 12.63 8.68
C GLN A 86 8.43 11.54 7.64
N SER A 87 8.16 10.30 8.06
CA SER A 87 7.85 9.21 7.12
C SER A 87 6.40 9.24 6.63
N PHE A 88 5.49 9.96 7.31
CA PHE A 88 4.09 10.00 6.91
C PHE A 88 3.87 10.67 5.54
N ASP A 89 4.45 11.86 5.33
CA ASP A 89 4.30 12.59 4.07
C ASP A 89 4.94 11.81 2.91
N GLN A 90 6.04 11.12 3.19
CA GLN A 90 6.74 10.29 2.21
C GLN A 90 5.92 9.04 1.85
N LEU A 91 5.35 8.37 2.86
CA LEU A 91 4.45 7.22 2.71
C LEU A 91 3.24 7.57 1.83
N VAL A 92 2.56 8.69 2.10
CA VAL A 92 1.41 9.15 1.30
C VAL A 92 1.82 9.44 -0.14
N ARG A 93 2.96 10.11 -0.35
CA ARG A 93 3.47 10.40 -1.71
C ARG A 93 3.81 9.13 -2.47
N ASP A 94 4.39 8.13 -1.82
CA ASP A 94 4.78 6.90 -2.49
C ASP A 94 3.58 6.00 -2.80
N LEU A 95 2.52 6.01 -1.98
CA LEU A 95 1.21 5.45 -2.30
C LEU A 95 0.58 6.12 -3.53
N GLU A 96 0.61 7.46 -3.61
CA GLU A 96 0.10 8.18 -4.79
C GLU A 96 0.87 7.84 -6.07
N LYS A 97 2.19 7.71 -6.00
CA LYS A 97 3.00 7.29 -7.15
C LYS A 97 2.68 5.86 -7.56
N ALA A 98 2.57 4.94 -6.60
CA ALA A 98 2.20 3.55 -6.85
C ALA A 98 0.88 3.44 -7.64
N LYS A 99 -0.14 4.19 -7.22
CA LYS A 99 -1.45 4.26 -7.92
C LYS A 99 -1.37 4.77 -9.35
N LYS A 100 -0.43 5.67 -9.66
CA LYS A 100 -0.24 6.21 -11.01
C LYS A 100 0.55 5.27 -11.92
N SER A 101 1.22 4.26 -11.35
CA SER A 101 2.05 3.27 -12.07
C SER A 101 1.26 2.04 -12.57
N VAL A 102 -0.03 1.93 -12.24
CA VAL A 102 -0.94 0.86 -12.66
C VAL A 102 -1.86 1.24 -13.79
#